data_AF-K0SHY1-F1
#
_entry.id   AF-K0SHY1-F1
#
_cell.length_a   1.000
_cell.length_b   1.000
_cell.length_c   1.000
_cell.angle_alpha   90.00
_cell.angle_beta   90.00
_cell.angle_gamma   90.00
#
_symmetry.space_group_name_H-M   'P 1'
#
loop_
_entity.id
_entity.type
_entity.pdbx_description
1 polymer ?
#
loop_
_entity_poly.entity_id
_entity_poly.type
_entity_poly.pdbx_seq_one_letter_code
_entity_poly.pdbx_strand_id
1 'polypeptide(L)'
;MDFKSMVTALQGSSDDEILSMRATHQSERDDLSLSVYLILAYIYTEISRPKHIPDVALQMLRITLNNGLSAVSPQAFASFAATLVSMGGQDGLAWSQRYSSAVAVHLAKVDWVLEPIQSVAESSLNGQRSGLQVGDLLNARLNYRNYLASIYLGGKELSFCRDNFLDFLETSKKENKVLGSVYAEICYRMSASLIEGIEYVDNLPSWDDISNKKERNIEFSYAFQAHDCMRSFLFQCYDGVMEGDSLLSRLQNTTDPPLLRPLLLLGVSTCKQTKSLCNLSCSHQRNSQVFYEGLLSFQLVRTHQDAKYMARGMEALQFIEKYSKTNPFTFENKYLLLEAARTELTGTDSDQAWIVYQKAIQSSNNHKFAHADLVQEEAIASELAGRCLFRMGMIIESHSFFTFAAGKYRSWGAKAIAQRVEVEMLQKFGEENSPMSGHHTQVDSSCLDILRGSPDHETNTSRKRSGH
;
A
#
# COMPACT_ATOMS: atom_id res chain seq x y z
N MET A 1 -30.57 -14.76 10.65
CA MET A 1 -29.27 -14.39 11.23
C MET A 1 -28.71 -13.20 10.46
N ASP A 2 -28.80 -11.99 11.01
CA ASP A 2 -28.20 -10.80 10.39
C ASP A 2 -26.67 -10.84 10.45
N PHE A 3 -26.00 -9.81 9.90
CA PHE A 3 -24.54 -9.77 9.83
C PHE A 3 -23.89 -9.77 11.23
N LYS A 4 -24.44 -9.02 12.19
CA LYS A 4 -23.93 -8.98 13.56
C LYS A 4 -24.04 -10.33 14.27
N SER A 5 -25.20 -10.98 14.12
CA SER A 5 -25.46 -12.32 14.65
C SER A 5 -24.49 -13.36 14.06
N MET A 6 -24.12 -13.22 12.78
CA MET A 6 -23.16 -14.09 12.11
C MET A 6 -21.73 -13.88 12.65
N VAL A 7 -21.31 -12.64 12.89
CA VAL A 7 -20.01 -12.34 13.53
C VAL A 7 -19.95 -12.96 14.92
N THR A 8 -20.98 -12.76 15.75
CA THR A 8 -21.04 -13.37 17.09
C THR A 8 -21.07 -14.90 17.06
N ALA A 9 -21.73 -15.51 16.07
CA ALA A 9 -21.71 -16.96 15.89
C ALA A 9 -20.30 -17.47 15.59
N LEU A 10 -19.60 -16.85 14.63
CA LEU A 10 -18.21 -17.22 14.29
C LEU A 10 -17.23 -16.96 15.44
N GLN A 11 -17.35 -15.84 16.16
CA GLN A 11 -16.52 -15.56 17.34
C GLN A 11 -16.73 -16.56 18.49
N GLY A 12 -17.89 -17.24 18.52
CA GLY A 12 -18.21 -18.29 19.49
C GLY A 12 -17.82 -19.70 19.03
N SER A 13 -17.32 -19.88 17.80
CA SER A 13 -16.86 -21.16 17.26
C SER A 13 -15.34 -21.24 17.28
N SER A 14 -14.81 -22.38 17.70
CA SER A 14 -13.40 -22.72 17.56
C SER A 14 -13.05 -23.09 16.12
N ASP A 15 -11.77 -22.92 15.75
CA ASP A 15 -11.26 -23.36 14.45
C ASP A 15 -11.52 -24.86 14.23
N ASP A 16 -11.36 -25.69 15.27
CA ASP A 16 -11.64 -27.12 15.22
C ASP A 16 -13.12 -27.45 14.94
N GLU A 17 -14.08 -26.70 15.51
CA GLU A 17 -15.50 -26.89 15.22
C GLU A 17 -15.84 -26.57 13.77
N ILE A 18 -15.23 -25.54 13.20
CA ILE A 18 -15.48 -25.16 11.80
C ILE A 18 -14.75 -26.11 10.84
N LEU A 19 -13.51 -26.53 11.16
CA LEU A 19 -12.75 -27.51 10.37
C LEU A 19 -13.34 -28.92 10.46
N SER A 20 -14.05 -29.26 11.54
CA SER A 20 -14.78 -30.53 11.71
C SER A 20 -16.23 -30.49 11.22
N MET A 21 -16.69 -29.38 10.63
CA MET A 21 -17.98 -29.32 9.94
C MET A 21 -18.09 -30.43 8.88
N ARG A 22 -19.23 -31.11 8.87
CA ARG A 22 -19.49 -32.19 7.90
C ARG A 22 -19.49 -31.65 6.48
N ALA A 23 -19.05 -32.47 5.53
CA ALA A 23 -19.22 -32.18 4.11
C ALA A 23 -20.72 -32.10 3.76
N THR A 24 -21.09 -31.19 2.85
CA THR A 24 -22.49 -31.04 2.44
C THR A 24 -23.03 -32.28 1.74
N HIS A 25 -24.30 -32.61 2.01
CA HIS A 25 -25.05 -33.65 1.32
C HIS A 25 -25.57 -33.20 -0.07
N GLN A 26 -25.39 -31.92 -0.45
CA GLN A 26 -25.88 -31.33 -1.71
C GLN A 26 -24.74 -30.59 -2.46
N SER A 27 -23.54 -31.19 -2.53
CA SER A 27 -22.32 -30.56 -3.06
C SER A 27 -22.50 -29.82 -4.39
N GLU A 28 -23.06 -30.46 -5.43
CA GLU A 28 -23.26 -29.82 -6.74
C GLU A 28 -24.12 -28.55 -6.67
N ARG A 29 -25.16 -28.57 -5.83
CA ARG A 29 -26.09 -27.44 -5.66
C ARG A 29 -25.45 -26.30 -4.87
N ASP A 30 -24.71 -26.64 -3.82
CA ASP A 30 -24.04 -25.67 -2.96
C ASP A 30 -22.85 -25.04 -3.68
N ASP A 31 -22.03 -25.83 -4.39
CA ASP A 31 -20.93 -25.33 -5.22
C ASP A 31 -21.45 -24.42 -6.34
N LEU A 32 -22.56 -24.77 -7.01
CA LEU A 32 -23.20 -23.87 -7.99
C LEU A 32 -23.71 -22.59 -7.34
N SER A 33 -24.39 -22.68 -6.19
CA SER A 33 -24.96 -21.52 -5.49
C SER A 33 -23.86 -20.57 -5.01
N LEU A 34 -22.81 -21.11 -4.39
CA LEU A 34 -21.64 -20.35 -3.95
C LEU A 34 -20.88 -19.75 -5.14
N SER A 35 -20.74 -20.47 -6.26
CA SER A 35 -20.15 -19.95 -7.49
C SER A 35 -20.94 -18.78 -8.09
N VAL A 36 -22.28 -18.87 -8.10
CA VAL A 36 -23.14 -17.75 -8.52
C VAL A 36 -22.98 -16.56 -7.57
N TYR A 37 -22.93 -16.78 -6.25
CA TYR A 37 -22.69 -15.70 -5.30
C TYR A 37 -21.27 -15.10 -5.40
N LEU A 38 -20.24 -15.89 -5.75
CA LEU A 38 -18.90 -15.38 -6.05
C LEU A 38 -18.91 -14.48 -7.28
N ILE A 39 -19.59 -14.91 -8.35
CA ILE A 39 -19.77 -14.10 -9.57
C ILE A 39 -20.59 -12.85 -9.25
N LEU A 40 -21.56 -12.89 -8.34
CA LEU A 40 -22.29 -11.70 -7.87
C LEU A 40 -21.44 -10.78 -6.98
N ALA A 41 -20.63 -11.32 -6.07
CA ALA A 41 -19.68 -10.53 -5.25
C ALA A 41 -18.64 -9.84 -6.15
N TYR A 42 -18.19 -10.56 -7.17
CA TYR A 42 -17.39 -10.03 -8.27
C TYR A 42 -18.17 -8.88 -8.92
N ILE A 43 -19.31 -9.13 -9.55
CA ILE A 43 -20.16 -8.13 -10.24
C ILE A 43 -20.51 -6.90 -9.38
N TYR A 44 -20.76 -7.03 -8.07
CA TYR A 44 -21.06 -5.88 -7.22
C TYR A 44 -19.84 -5.02 -6.91
N THR A 45 -18.66 -5.64 -6.81
CA THR A 45 -17.40 -4.89 -6.81
C THR A 45 -17.19 -4.23 -8.18
N GLU A 46 -17.45 -4.96 -9.26
CA GLU A 46 -17.28 -4.51 -10.65
C GLU A 46 -18.01 -3.21 -10.98
N ILE A 47 -19.31 -3.17 -10.68
CA ILE A 47 -20.18 -2.04 -11.05
C ILE A 47 -20.15 -0.90 -10.01
N SER A 48 -19.14 -0.90 -9.13
CA SER A 48 -18.99 0.05 -8.02
C SER A 48 -20.25 0.17 -7.16
N ARG A 49 -20.90 -0.97 -6.86
CA ARG A 49 -22.04 -1.06 -5.92
C ARG A 49 -21.65 -1.88 -4.69
N PRO A 50 -20.67 -1.41 -3.90
CA PRO A 50 -20.11 -2.19 -2.80
C PRO A 50 -21.17 -2.57 -1.77
N LYS A 51 -22.21 -1.75 -1.56
CA LYS A 51 -23.28 -1.96 -0.57
C LYS A 51 -23.98 -3.33 -0.56
N HIS A 52 -23.92 -4.11 -1.65
CA HIS A 52 -24.50 -5.46 -1.72
C HIS A 52 -23.49 -6.59 -1.42
N ILE A 53 -22.19 -6.30 -1.36
CA ILE A 53 -21.15 -7.28 -1.02
C ILE A 53 -21.38 -7.91 0.38
N PRO A 54 -21.81 -7.18 1.44
CA PRO A 54 -22.02 -7.80 2.74
C PRO A 54 -23.18 -8.77 2.75
N ASP A 55 -24.26 -8.46 2.01
CA ASP A 55 -25.39 -9.38 1.83
C ASP A 55 -24.95 -10.64 1.10
N VAL A 56 -24.18 -10.51 0.01
CA VAL A 56 -23.68 -11.66 -0.76
C VAL A 56 -22.75 -12.53 0.08
N ALA A 57 -21.75 -11.95 0.74
CA ALA A 57 -20.82 -12.69 1.58
C ALA A 57 -21.54 -13.38 2.76
N LEU A 58 -22.53 -12.72 3.37
CA LEU A 58 -23.37 -13.30 4.41
C LEU A 58 -24.22 -14.47 3.89
N GLN A 59 -24.78 -14.41 2.69
CA GLN A 59 -25.54 -15.52 2.11
C GLN A 59 -24.63 -16.72 1.77
N MET A 60 -23.44 -16.47 1.23
CA MET A 60 -22.45 -17.53 1.00
C MET A 60 -22.08 -18.27 2.29
N LEU A 61 -21.80 -17.51 3.35
CA LEU A 61 -21.46 -18.07 4.64
C LEU A 61 -22.64 -18.83 5.27
N ARG A 62 -23.87 -18.30 5.18
CA ARG A 62 -25.08 -19.02 5.63
C ARG A 62 -25.27 -20.36 4.91
N ILE A 63 -25.05 -20.44 3.60
CA ILE A 63 -25.14 -21.70 2.85
C ILE A 63 -24.12 -22.71 3.40
N THR A 64 -22.87 -22.28 3.56
CA THR A 64 -21.79 -23.10 4.10
C THR A 64 -22.10 -23.61 5.52
N LEU A 65 -22.53 -22.73 6.43
CA LEU A 65 -22.82 -23.09 7.82
C LEU A 65 -24.07 -23.97 7.98
N ASN A 66 -25.09 -23.79 7.13
CA ASN A 66 -26.33 -24.57 7.22
C ASN A 66 -26.22 -25.97 6.57
N ASN A 67 -25.51 -26.07 5.44
CA ASN A 67 -25.50 -27.28 4.62
C ASN A 67 -24.26 -28.15 4.86
N GLY A 68 -23.17 -27.57 5.37
CA GLY A 68 -21.87 -28.22 5.52
C GLY A 68 -20.84 -27.71 4.52
N LEU A 69 -19.60 -28.19 4.65
CA LEU A 69 -18.49 -27.77 3.80
C LEU A 69 -18.60 -28.33 2.38
N SER A 70 -18.46 -27.46 1.38
CA SER A 70 -18.31 -27.80 -0.03
C SER A 70 -16.91 -27.41 -0.53
N ALA A 71 -16.57 -27.73 -1.79
CA ALA A 71 -15.28 -27.35 -2.37
C ALA A 71 -15.10 -25.82 -2.48
N VAL A 72 -16.21 -25.07 -2.52
CA VAL A 72 -16.23 -23.60 -2.63
C VAL A 72 -16.36 -22.90 -1.27
N SER A 73 -16.77 -23.61 -0.20
CA SER A 73 -16.93 -23.05 1.16
C SER A 73 -15.75 -22.21 1.69
N PRO A 74 -14.47 -22.55 1.46
CA PRO A 74 -13.35 -21.68 1.88
C PRO A 74 -13.42 -20.25 1.30
N GLN A 75 -14.00 -20.08 0.10
CA GLN A 75 -14.20 -18.77 -0.51
C GLN A 75 -15.33 -17.98 0.15
N ALA A 76 -16.31 -18.65 0.75
CA ALA A 76 -17.36 -18.01 1.55
C ALA A 76 -16.79 -17.39 2.83
N PHE A 77 -15.97 -18.14 3.58
CA PHE A 77 -15.27 -17.62 4.75
C PHE A 77 -14.34 -16.45 4.39
N ALA A 78 -13.53 -16.59 3.33
CA ALA A 78 -12.61 -15.54 2.90
C ALA A 78 -13.33 -14.27 2.39
N SER A 79 -14.45 -14.41 1.68
CA SER A 79 -15.28 -13.29 1.24
C SER A 79 -15.96 -12.58 2.43
N PHE A 80 -16.43 -13.34 3.43
CA PHE A 80 -17.00 -12.79 4.65
C PHE A 80 -15.95 -12.07 5.51
N ALA A 81 -14.77 -12.67 5.71
CA ALA A 81 -13.65 -12.04 6.43
C ALA A 81 -13.21 -10.73 5.75
N ALA A 82 -13.00 -10.73 4.43
CA ALA A 82 -12.68 -9.52 3.68
C ALA A 82 -13.78 -8.43 3.83
N THR A 83 -15.06 -8.82 3.88
CA THR A 83 -16.18 -7.91 4.15
C THR A 83 -16.14 -7.35 5.57
N LEU A 84 -15.91 -8.20 6.58
CA LEU A 84 -15.86 -7.79 7.99
C LEU A 84 -14.78 -6.72 8.25
N VAL A 85 -13.58 -6.95 7.71
CA VAL A 85 -12.49 -5.97 7.81
C VAL A 85 -12.81 -4.70 7.02
N SER A 86 -13.54 -4.82 5.89
CA SER A 86 -14.03 -3.66 5.12
C SER A 86 -15.03 -2.80 5.89
N MET A 87 -15.80 -3.41 6.80
CA MET A 87 -16.72 -2.73 7.72
C MET A 87 -16.00 -2.10 8.93
N GLY A 88 -14.68 -2.23 9.02
CA GLY A 88 -13.87 -1.72 10.12
C GLY A 88 -13.79 -2.67 11.33
N GLY A 89 -14.19 -3.94 11.19
CA GLY A 89 -13.91 -4.96 12.20
C GLY A 89 -12.40 -5.25 12.26
N GLN A 90 -11.83 -5.23 13.46
CA GLN A 90 -10.42 -5.56 13.68
C GLN A 90 -10.17 -7.07 13.84
N ASP A 91 -11.22 -7.84 14.15
CA ASP A 91 -11.18 -9.30 14.28
C ASP A 91 -11.12 -9.98 12.90
N GLY A 92 -9.99 -9.85 12.22
CA GLY A 92 -9.66 -10.70 11.08
C GLY A 92 -9.42 -12.13 11.58
N LEU A 93 -10.36 -13.05 11.33
CA LEU A 93 -10.17 -14.47 11.61
C LEU A 93 -8.93 -14.96 10.84
N ALA A 94 -7.89 -15.38 11.58
CA ALA A 94 -6.59 -15.74 11.05
C ALA A 94 -6.56 -17.18 10.49
N TRP A 95 -7.40 -17.44 9.49
CA TRP A 95 -7.38 -18.70 8.75
C TRP A 95 -5.98 -18.93 8.13
N SER A 96 -5.43 -20.15 8.15
CA SER A 96 -4.02 -20.38 7.77
C SER A 96 -3.76 -21.05 6.40
N GLN A 97 -2.83 -20.44 5.65
CA GLN A 97 -1.82 -20.97 4.71
C GLN A 97 -2.13 -22.06 3.65
N ARG A 98 -3.32 -22.65 3.52
CA ARG A 98 -3.60 -23.71 2.51
C ARG A 98 -4.72 -23.34 1.54
N TYR A 99 -4.41 -22.40 0.65
CA TYR A 99 -5.44 -21.72 -0.15
C TYR A 99 -5.43 -22.04 -1.63
N SER A 100 -6.64 -22.19 -2.16
CA SER A 100 -6.89 -22.01 -3.58
C SER A 100 -6.58 -20.56 -3.97
N SER A 101 -6.24 -20.37 -5.24
CA SER A 101 -5.98 -19.06 -5.85
C SER A 101 -7.07 -18.03 -5.54
N ALA A 102 -8.34 -18.42 -5.63
CA ALA A 102 -9.47 -17.55 -5.31
C ALA A 102 -9.43 -17.07 -3.85
N VAL A 103 -9.17 -17.96 -2.88
CA VAL A 103 -9.09 -17.58 -1.46
C VAL A 103 -7.91 -16.64 -1.21
N ALA A 104 -6.75 -16.89 -1.84
CA ALA A 104 -5.58 -16.01 -1.70
C ALA A 104 -5.86 -14.57 -2.18
N VAL A 105 -6.65 -14.38 -3.25
CA VAL A 105 -7.09 -13.04 -3.71
C VAL A 105 -7.92 -12.31 -2.65
N HIS A 106 -8.71 -13.03 -1.85
CA HIS A 106 -9.51 -12.46 -0.77
C HIS A 106 -8.68 -12.22 0.49
N LEU A 107 -7.76 -13.12 0.84
CA LEU A 107 -6.94 -12.99 2.05
C LEU A 107 -5.87 -11.91 1.91
N ALA A 108 -5.33 -11.64 0.72
CA ALA A 108 -4.48 -10.47 0.52
C ALA A 108 -5.17 -9.13 0.93
N LYS A 109 -6.51 -9.11 1.01
CA LYS A 109 -7.33 -7.98 1.51
C LYS A 109 -7.51 -8.00 3.04
N VAL A 110 -7.33 -9.13 3.71
CA VAL A 110 -7.36 -9.24 5.18
C VAL A 110 -5.93 -9.07 5.72
N ASP A 111 -4.98 -9.84 5.16
CA ASP A 111 -3.59 -9.94 5.58
C ASP A 111 -2.95 -8.56 5.81
N TRP A 112 -3.06 -7.59 4.89
CA TRP A 112 -2.42 -6.27 5.06
C TRP A 112 -2.89 -5.46 6.29
N VAL A 113 -3.97 -5.85 6.97
CA VAL A 113 -4.44 -5.21 8.22
C VAL A 113 -3.73 -5.78 9.46
N LEU A 114 -3.14 -6.98 9.36
CA LEU A 114 -2.52 -7.70 10.47
C LEU A 114 -1.03 -8.02 10.21
N GLU A 115 -0.69 -8.24 8.95
CA GLU A 115 0.59 -8.70 8.46
C GLU A 115 1.37 -7.58 7.72
N PRO A 116 2.70 -7.66 7.70
CA PRO A 116 3.55 -6.82 6.85
C PRO A 116 3.21 -6.98 5.36
N ILE A 117 3.38 -5.92 4.57
CA ILE A 117 3.11 -5.96 3.12
C ILE A 117 3.97 -7.00 2.37
N GLN A 118 5.13 -7.34 2.91
CA GLN A 118 6.00 -8.43 2.45
C GLN A 118 5.30 -9.79 2.54
N SER A 119 4.69 -10.12 3.69
CA SER A 119 3.90 -11.35 3.88
C SER A 119 2.71 -11.40 2.92
N VAL A 120 2.03 -10.27 2.71
CA VAL A 120 0.90 -10.15 1.75
C VAL A 120 1.36 -10.43 0.31
N ALA A 121 2.56 -10.00 -0.05
CA ALA A 121 3.17 -10.30 -1.34
C ALA A 121 3.43 -11.82 -1.48
N GLU A 122 3.98 -12.47 -0.46
CA GLU A 122 4.20 -13.92 -0.45
C GLU A 122 2.89 -14.73 -0.51
N SER A 123 1.86 -14.35 0.27
CA SER A 123 0.50 -14.89 0.16
C SER A 123 -0.02 -14.81 -1.29
N SER A 124 0.14 -13.65 -1.93
CA SER A 124 -0.26 -13.42 -3.31
C SER A 124 0.53 -14.28 -4.31
N LEU A 125 1.86 -14.38 -4.16
CA LEU A 125 2.70 -15.21 -5.03
C LEU A 125 2.37 -16.70 -4.90
N ASN A 126 2.04 -17.17 -3.70
CA ASN A 126 1.56 -18.53 -3.49
C ASN A 126 0.18 -18.73 -4.13
N GLY A 127 -0.74 -17.77 -4.01
CA GLY A 127 -2.02 -17.76 -4.71
C GLY A 127 -1.90 -17.85 -6.23
N GLN A 128 -0.90 -17.17 -6.82
CA GLN A 128 -0.58 -17.29 -8.25
C GLN A 128 -0.17 -18.72 -8.61
N ARG A 129 0.80 -19.30 -7.87
CA ARG A 129 1.31 -20.65 -8.11
C ARG A 129 0.21 -21.70 -8.00
N SER A 130 -0.60 -21.66 -6.95
CA SER A 130 -1.76 -22.54 -6.77
C SER A 130 -2.74 -22.44 -7.94
N GLY A 131 -3.03 -21.22 -8.40
CA GLY A 131 -3.96 -21.01 -9.52
C GLY A 131 -3.45 -21.57 -10.84
N LEU A 132 -2.16 -21.38 -11.14
CA LEU A 132 -1.52 -21.97 -12.33
C LEU A 132 -1.54 -23.51 -12.28
N GLN A 133 -1.32 -24.11 -11.11
CA GLN A 133 -1.34 -25.58 -10.94
C GLN A 133 -2.71 -26.20 -11.20
N VAL A 134 -3.80 -25.49 -10.92
CA VAL A 134 -5.19 -25.98 -11.10
C VAL A 134 -5.90 -25.42 -12.35
N GLY A 135 -5.20 -24.61 -13.16
CA GLY A 135 -5.78 -23.99 -14.35
C GLY A 135 -6.69 -22.78 -14.09
N ASP A 136 -6.74 -22.25 -12.87
CA ASP A 136 -7.45 -21.02 -12.51
C ASP A 136 -6.62 -19.79 -12.91
N LEU A 137 -6.57 -19.54 -14.22
CA LEU A 137 -5.79 -18.46 -14.82
C LEU A 137 -6.28 -17.06 -14.40
N LEU A 138 -7.55 -16.91 -14.02
CA LEU A 138 -8.10 -15.61 -13.60
C LEU A 138 -7.56 -15.20 -12.24
N ASN A 139 -7.76 -16.04 -11.21
CA ASN A 139 -7.25 -15.70 -9.88
C ASN A 139 -5.73 -15.83 -9.82
N ALA A 140 -5.09 -16.68 -10.62
CA ALA A 140 -3.63 -16.69 -10.73
C ALA A 140 -3.09 -15.31 -11.16
N ARG A 141 -3.71 -14.69 -12.16
CA ARG A 141 -3.31 -13.38 -12.68
C ARG A 141 -3.67 -12.22 -11.74
N LEU A 142 -4.81 -12.28 -11.06
CA LEU A 142 -5.17 -11.31 -10.01
C LEU A 142 -4.16 -11.35 -8.85
N ASN A 143 -3.81 -12.55 -8.38
CA ASN A 143 -2.77 -12.77 -7.38
C ASN A 143 -1.40 -12.24 -7.85
N TYR A 144 -0.98 -12.52 -9.09
CA TYR A 144 0.30 -12.00 -9.60
C TYR A 144 0.33 -10.47 -9.61
N ARG A 145 -0.75 -9.80 -10.05
CA ARG A 145 -0.84 -8.34 -9.99
C ARG A 145 -0.79 -7.81 -8.55
N ASN A 146 -1.39 -8.51 -7.58
CA ASN A 146 -1.32 -8.13 -6.16
C ASN A 146 0.11 -8.30 -5.61
N TYR A 147 0.81 -9.38 -5.99
CA TYR A 147 2.22 -9.58 -5.68
C TYR A 147 3.07 -8.41 -6.19
N LEU A 148 2.94 -8.05 -7.48
CA LEU A 148 3.66 -6.91 -8.07
C LEU A 148 3.34 -5.58 -7.37
N ALA A 149 2.08 -5.34 -7.03
CA ALA A 149 1.67 -4.17 -6.27
C ALA A 149 2.29 -4.12 -4.87
N SER A 150 2.30 -5.25 -4.17
CA SER A 150 2.76 -5.36 -2.78
C SER A 150 4.28 -5.26 -2.67
N ILE A 151 5.04 -5.85 -3.60
CA ILE A 151 6.51 -5.69 -3.61
C ILE A 151 6.93 -4.25 -3.96
N TYR A 152 6.23 -3.60 -4.90
CA TYR A 152 6.50 -2.21 -5.27
C TYR A 152 6.26 -1.27 -4.08
N LEU A 153 5.16 -1.44 -3.35
CA LEU A 153 4.85 -0.68 -2.14
C LEU A 153 5.70 -1.08 -0.92
N GLY A 154 6.24 -2.30 -0.92
CA GLY A 154 7.15 -2.82 0.09
C GLY A 154 8.64 -2.52 -0.17
N GLY A 155 8.95 -1.49 -0.98
CA GLY A 155 10.32 -1.02 -1.18
C GLY A 155 11.22 -1.94 -2.04
N LYS A 156 10.65 -2.87 -2.81
CA LYS A 156 11.44 -3.70 -3.73
C LYS A 156 12.13 -2.82 -4.78
N GLU A 157 13.32 -3.23 -5.19
CA GLU A 157 14.15 -2.52 -6.17
C GLU A 157 13.35 -2.18 -7.45
N LEU A 158 13.48 -0.94 -7.91
CA LEU A 158 12.57 -0.37 -8.90
C LEU A 158 12.76 -0.92 -10.30
N SER A 159 13.97 -1.33 -10.71
CA SER A 159 14.16 -1.98 -12.01
C SER A 159 13.45 -3.34 -12.05
N PHE A 160 13.53 -4.13 -10.98
CA PHE A 160 12.75 -5.35 -10.81
C PHE A 160 11.24 -5.07 -10.91
N CYS A 161 10.75 -4.03 -10.23
CA CYS A 161 9.33 -3.65 -10.30
C CYS A 161 8.92 -3.25 -11.72
N ARG A 162 9.66 -2.34 -12.35
CA ARG A 162 9.44 -1.85 -13.73
C ARG A 162 9.36 -3.01 -14.71
N ASP A 163 10.35 -3.91 -14.69
CA ASP A 163 10.51 -4.96 -15.68
C ASP A 163 9.41 -6.04 -15.52
N ASN A 164 9.00 -6.35 -14.27
CA ASN A 164 7.86 -7.25 -14.04
C ASN A 164 6.51 -6.63 -14.40
N PHE A 165 6.30 -5.32 -14.17
CA PHE A 165 5.10 -4.63 -14.64
C PHE A 165 5.06 -4.56 -16.19
N LEU A 166 6.21 -4.40 -16.85
CA LEU A 166 6.31 -4.45 -18.31
C LEU A 166 5.90 -5.83 -18.86
N ASP A 167 6.44 -6.92 -18.32
CA ASP A 167 6.04 -8.29 -18.70
C ASP A 167 4.53 -8.53 -18.47
N PHE A 168 4.00 -8.07 -17.33
CA PHE A 168 2.57 -8.14 -17.04
C PHE A 168 1.74 -7.38 -18.09
N LEU A 169 2.17 -6.19 -18.51
CA LEU A 169 1.52 -5.38 -19.54
C LEU A 169 1.56 -6.04 -20.91
N GLU A 170 2.71 -6.57 -21.32
CA GLU A 170 2.85 -7.29 -22.59
C GLU A 170 1.98 -8.54 -22.65
N THR A 171 2.01 -9.36 -21.60
CA THR A 171 1.18 -10.56 -21.46
C THR A 171 -0.30 -10.19 -21.44
N SER A 172 -0.66 -9.10 -20.75
CA SER A 172 -2.03 -8.56 -20.78
C SER A 172 -2.50 -8.22 -22.19
N LYS A 173 -1.65 -7.55 -22.98
CA LYS A 173 -1.91 -7.15 -24.36
C LYS A 173 -2.01 -8.36 -25.31
N LYS A 174 -1.09 -9.33 -25.19
CA LYS A 174 -1.07 -10.58 -25.98
C LYS A 174 -2.36 -11.40 -25.78
N GLU A 175 -2.88 -11.45 -24.55
CA GLU A 175 -4.13 -12.17 -24.23
C GLU A 175 -5.42 -11.39 -24.58
N ASN A 176 -5.33 -10.15 -25.09
CA ASN A 176 -6.45 -9.21 -25.23
C ASN A 176 -7.26 -9.02 -23.92
N LYS A 177 -6.61 -9.21 -22.76
CA LYS A 177 -7.23 -9.06 -21.44
C LYS A 177 -6.80 -7.73 -20.84
N VAL A 178 -7.76 -6.81 -20.74
CA VAL A 178 -7.56 -5.50 -20.09
C VAL A 178 -7.33 -5.63 -18.58
N LEU A 179 -7.84 -6.70 -17.95
CA LEU A 179 -7.79 -6.90 -16.49
C LEU A 179 -6.37 -6.78 -15.93
N GLY A 180 -6.20 -5.84 -15.00
CA GLY A 180 -4.94 -5.45 -14.37
C GLY A 180 -4.11 -4.40 -15.10
N SER A 181 -4.25 -4.20 -16.42
CA SER A 181 -3.24 -3.50 -17.23
C SER A 181 -3.06 -2.04 -16.82
N VAL A 182 -4.13 -1.26 -16.72
CA VAL A 182 -4.02 0.20 -16.50
C VAL A 182 -3.46 0.56 -15.11
N TYR A 183 -3.59 -0.32 -14.11
CA TYR A 183 -2.86 -0.11 -12.85
C TYR A 183 -1.35 -0.40 -13.00
N ALA A 184 -1.01 -1.47 -13.71
CA ALA A 184 0.37 -1.78 -14.07
C ALA A 184 1.01 -0.68 -14.95
N GLU A 185 0.25 0.01 -15.82
CA GLU A 185 0.73 1.19 -16.58
C GLU A 185 1.20 2.30 -15.64
N ILE A 186 0.44 2.62 -14.57
CA ILE A 186 0.84 3.64 -13.58
C ILE A 186 2.10 3.21 -12.83
N CYS A 187 2.15 1.98 -12.30
CA CYS A 187 3.30 1.53 -11.53
C CYS A 187 4.55 1.36 -12.39
N TYR A 188 4.41 0.91 -13.64
CA TYR A 188 5.48 0.93 -14.62
C TYR A 188 5.99 2.36 -14.83
N ARG A 189 5.10 3.30 -15.19
CA ARG A 189 5.47 4.69 -15.51
C ARG A 189 6.10 5.39 -14.30
N MET A 190 5.61 5.13 -13.09
CA MET A 190 6.22 5.65 -11.86
C MET A 190 7.60 5.05 -11.61
N SER A 191 7.76 3.73 -11.74
CA SER A 191 9.07 3.08 -11.58
C SER A 191 10.07 3.62 -12.61
N ALA A 192 9.66 3.74 -13.88
CA ALA A 192 10.47 4.34 -14.94
C ALA A 192 10.84 5.80 -14.63
N SER A 193 9.89 6.63 -14.20
CA SER A 193 10.18 8.02 -13.83
C SER A 193 11.15 8.12 -12.64
N LEU A 194 11.00 7.30 -11.60
CA LEU A 194 11.89 7.30 -10.43
C LEU A 194 13.33 6.85 -10.76
N ILE A 195 13.49 5.96 -11.75
CA ILE A 195 14.81 5.52 -12.23
C ILE A 195 15.41 6.56 -13.17
N GLU A 196 14.71 6.91 -14.25
CA GLU A 196 15.28 7.61 -15.42
C GLU A 196 14.93 9.12 -15.48
N GLY A 197 13.97 9.60 -14.69
CA GLY A 197 13.50 10.99 -14.64
C GLY A 197 12.07 11.20 -15.15
N ILE A 198 11.43 12.32 -14.80
CA ILE A 198 10.03 12.59 -15.19
C ILE A 198 9.84 12.72 -16.71
N GLU A 199 10.87 13.22 -17.41
CA GLU A 199 10.93 13.43 -18.85
C GLU A 199 11.29 12.16 -19.64
N TYR A 200 11.37 11.00 -18.98
CA TYR A 200 11.70 9.74 -19.65
C TYR A 200 10.55 9.26 -20.56
N VAL A 201 10.84 9.18 -21.86
CA VAL A 201 9.92 8.74 -22.91
C VAL A 201 10.32 7.35 -23.42
N ASP A 202 9.33 6.48 -23.58
CA ASP A 202 9.45 5.14 -24.15
C ASP A 202 8.21 4.84 -25.04
N ASN A 203 8.02 3.57 -25.43
CA ASN A 203 6.91 3.13 -26.27
C ASN A 203 5.58 2.88 -25.52
N LEU A 204 5.49 3.21 -24.23
CA LEU A 204 4.30 3.05 -23.39
C LEU A 204 3.63 4.41 -23.09
N PRO A 205 2.37 4.42 -22.62
CA PRO A 205 1.63 5.67 -22.36
C PRO A 205 2.38 6.63 -21.41
N SER A 206 2.48 7.90 -21.79
CA SER A 206 3.05 8.97 -20.96
C SER A 206 2.17 9.28 -19.74
N TRP A 207 2.67 10.12 -18.81
CA TRP A 207 1.84 10.62 -17.70
C TRP A 207 0.56 11.33 -18.19
N ASP A 208 0.63 12.06 -19.31
CA ASP A 208 -0.53 12.73 -19.91
C ASP A 208 -1.49 11.75 -20.59
N ASP A 209 -0.98 10.75 -21.31
CA ASP A 209 -1.82 9.68 -21.88
C ASP A 209 -2.57 8.90 -20.80
N ILE A 210 -1.92 8.70 -19.65
CA ILE A 210 -2.51 8.07 -18.46
C ILE A 210 -3.54 9.04 -17.83
N SER A 211 -3.19 10.31 -17.63
CA SER A 211 -4.10 11.36 -17.11
C SER A 211 -5.39 11.47 -17.95
N ASN A 212 -5.27 11.45 -19.29
CA ASN A 212 -6.39 11.52 -20.23
C ASN A 212 -7.31 10.28 -20.21
N LYS A 213 -6.91 9.18 -19.56
CA LYS A 213 -7.78 8.02 -19.31
C LYS A 213 -8.63 8.20 -18.02
N LYS A 214 -8.32 9.17 -17.14
CA LYS A 214 -8.83 9.20 -15.74
C LYS A 214 -10.34 9.38 -15.61
N GLU A 215 -10.95 10.04 -16.60
CA GLU A 215 -12.40 10.24 -16.68
C GLU A 215 -13.18 8.95 -16.96
N ARG A 216 -12.52 7.86 -17.36
CA ARG A 216 -13.17 6.62 -17.83
C ARG A 216 -13.36 5.57 -16.73
N ASN A 217 -12.68 5.69 -15.59
CA ASN A 217 -12.81 4.77 -14.44
C ASN A 217 -12.40 5.51 -13.14
N ILE A 218 -13.29 5.47 -12.14
CA ILE A 218 -13.14 6.17 -10.85
C ILE A 218 -11.94 5.65 -10.03
N GLU A 219 -11.71 4.34 -10.05
CA GLU A 219 -10.64 3.68 -9.29
C GLU A 219 -9.28 3.96 -9.89
N PHE A 220 -9.22 4.01 -11.22
CA PHE A 220 -8.06 4.49 -11.94
C PHE A 220 -7.79 5.96 -11.63
N SER A 221 -8.82 6.81 -11.52
CA SER A 221 -8.65 8.21 -11.08
C SER A 221 -8.05 8.31 -9.67
N TYR A 222 -8.38 7.42 -8.73
CA TYR A 222 -7.73 7.35 -7.42
C TYR A 222 -6.28 6.88 -7.50
N ALA A 223 -6.02 5.77 -8.20
CA ALA A 223 -4.67 5.24 -8.37
C ALA A 223 -3.73 6.23 -9.08
N PHE A 224 -4.26 6.98 -10.04
CA PHE A 224 -3.57 8.08 -10.71
C PHE A 224 -3.31 9.25 -9.77
N GLN A 225 -4.36 9.85 -9.17
CA GLN A 225 -4.23 11.02 -8.28
C GLN A 225 -3.16 10.80 -7.21
N ALA A 226 -3.08 9.59 -6.67
CA ALA A 226 -2.12 9.30 -5.63
C ALA A 226 -0.68 9.06 -6.10
N HIS A 227 -0.49 8.41 -7.25
CA HIS A 227 0.84 8.33 -7.85
C HIS A 227 1.31 9.70 -8.32
N ASP A 228 0.38 10.57 -8.72
CA ASP A 228 0.64 11.98 -8.99
C ASP A 228 1.08 12.70 -7.71
N CYS A 229 0.37 12.56 -6.57
CA CYS A 229 0.83 13.09 -5.28
C CYS A 229 2.24 12.58 -4.90
N MET A 230 2.51 11.28 -5.07
CA MET A 230 3.83 10.68 -4.79
C MET A 230 4.91 11.21 -5.74
N ARG A 231 4.62 11.35 -7.04
CA ARG A 231 5.50 11.94 -8.06
C ARG A 231 5.82 13.38 -7.73
N SER A 232 4.79 14.20 -7.51
CA SER A 232 4.90 15.61 -7.17
C SER A 232 5.68 15.86 -5.90
N PHE A 233 5.44 15.05 -4.87
CA PHE A 233 6.23 15.09 -3.64
C PHE A 233 7.69 14.68 -3.88
N LEU A 234 7.95 13.51 -4.47
CA LEU A 234 9.33 13.01 -4.63
C LEU A 234 10.17 13.83 -5.61
N PHE A 235 9.58 14.39 -6.67
CA PHE A 235 10.26 15.28 -7.61
C PHE A 235 10.22 16.76 -7.20
N GLN A 236 9.50 17.12 -6.14
CA GLN A 236 9.30 18.50 -5.68
C GLN A 236 8.65 19.40 -6.74
N CYS A 237 7.78 18.83 -7.58
CA CYS A 237 7.04 19.51 -8.63
C CYS A 237 5.57 19.66 -8.21
N TYR A 238 5.10 20.90 -8.05
CA TYR A 238 3.84 21.21 -7.37
C TYR A 238 2.77 21.85 -8.28
N ASP A 239 3.09 22.08 -9.55
CA ASP A 239 2.25 22.85 -10.46
C ASP A 239 0.94 22.11 -10.81
N GLY A 240 -0.20 22.70 -10.42
CA GLY A 240 -1.54 22.15 -10.67
C GLY A 240 -1.90 20.90 -9.85
N VAL A 241 -1.01 20.45 -8.98
CA VAL A 241 -1.22 19.27 -8.13
C VAL A 241 -2.15 19.64 -6.98
N MET A 242 -2.97 18.70 -6.50
CA MET A 242 -3.94 18.90 -5.42
C MET A 242 -5.14 19.82 -5.75
N GLU A 243 -5.33 20.23 -6.99
CA GLU A 243 -6.56 20.91 -7.40
C GLU A 243 -7.78 19.95 -7.41
N GLY A 244 -8.94 20.45 -6.97
CA GLY A 244 -10.15 19.65 -6.74
C GLY A 244 -10.18 18.95 -5.37
N ASP A 245 -11.03 17.93 -5.22
CA ASP A 245 -11.25 17.20 -3.96
C ASP A 245 -10.01 16.38 -3.52
N SER A 246 -9.71 16.37 -2.20
CA SER A 246 -8.67 15.48 -1.65
C SER A 246 -9.01 14.01 -1.92
N LEU A 247 -8.01 13.16 -2.11
CA LEU A 247 -8.20 11.72 -2.31
C LEU A 247 -9.03 11.15 -1.14
N LEU A 248 -8.71 11.56 0.09
CA LEU A 248 -9.49 11.19 1.27
C LEU A 248 -10.93 11.73 1.24
N SER A 249 -11.17 12.99 0.84
CA SER A 249 -12.53 13.51 0.63
C SER A 249 -13.28 12.70 -0.42
N ARG A 250 -12.66 12.33 -1.55
CA ARG A 250 -13.31 11.51 -2.59
C ARG A 250 -13.60 10.09 -2.12
N LEU A 251 -12.75 9.51 -1.27
CA LEU A 251 -13.01 8.24 -0.59
C LEU A 251 -14.15 8.37 0.43
N GLN A 252 -14.33 9.55 1.04
CA GLN A 252 -15.39 9.84 2.02
C GLN A 252 -16.74 10.27 1.41
N ASN A 253 -16.73 10.90 0.22
CA ASN A 253 -17.89 11.50 -0.44
C ASN A 253 -18.62 10.55 -1.41
N THR A 254 -18.16 9.30 -1.53
CA THR A 254 -18.96 8.24 -2.16
C THR A 254 -20.28 8.09 -1.41
N THR A 255 -21.39 8.45 -2.05
CA THR A 255 -22.73 8.64 -1.45
C THR A 255 -23.44 7.35 -1.00
N ASP A 256 -22.80 6.19 -1.17
CA ASP A 256 -23.27 4.93 -0.59
C ASP A 256 -22.77 4.78 0.87
N PRO A 257 -23.55 4.08 1.73
CA PRO A 257 -23.32 4.05 3.18
C PRO A 257 -21.91 3.55 3.58
N PRO A 258 -21.38 3.98 4.75
CA PRO A 258 -19.96 3.88 5.13
C PRO A 258 -19.42 2.46 5.38
N LEU A 259 -20.17 1.42 5.05
CA LEU A 259 -19.96 0.03 5.48
C LEU A 259 -18.76 -0.68 4.83
N LEU A 260 -18.04 -0.09 3.86
CA LEU A 260 -16.99 -0.81 3.11
C LEU A 260 -15.72 0.03 2.84
N ARG A 261 -15.31 0.84 3.82
CA ARG A 261 -14.14 1.74 3.72
C ARG A 261 -13.00 1.23 4.61
N PRO A 262 -11.76 0.99 4.10
CA PRO A 262 -11.21 1.33 2.78
C PRO A 262 -10.65 0.10 2.05
N LEU A 263 -11.47 -0.94 1.89
CA LEU A 263 -10.99 -2.25 1.41
C LEU A 263 -11.39 -2.61 -0.02
N LEU A 264 -12.36 -1.90 -0.57
CA LEU A 264 -12.76 -1.97 -1.97
C LEU A 264 -12.51 -0.62 -2.62
N LEU A 265 -11.73 -0.60 -3.71
CA LEU A 265 -11.62 0.39 -4.80
C LEU A 265 -10.33 0.12 -5.56
N LEU A 266 -10.48 -0.29 -6.83
CA LEU A 266 -9.72 -1.42 -7.31
C LEU A 266 -9.68 -1.66 -8.83
N GLY A 267 -9.05 -0.74 -9.56
CA GLY A 267 -9.21 -0.65 -11.01
C GLY A 267 -9.04 -1.95 -11.79
N VAL A 268 -9.88 -2.08 -12.82
CA VAL A 268 -9.40 -1.80 -14.18
C VAL A 268 -10.36 -1.04 -15.12
N SER A 269 -9.75 -0.29 -16.02
CA SER A 269 -10.35 0.44 -17.14
C SER A 269 -11.18 -0.40 -18.12
N THR A 270 -12.12 0.28 -18.78
CA THR A 270 -12.90 -0.24 -19.91
C THR A 270 -12.09 -0.44 -21.20
N CYS A 271 -12.42 -1.50 -21.96
CA CYS A 271 -12.29 -1.49 -23.43
C CYS A 271 -13.66 -1.19 -24.04
N LYS A 272 -13.71 -0.36 -25.07
CA LYS A 272 -14.97 0.05 -25.73
C LYS A 272 -15.43 -0.98 -26.77
N GLN A 273 -15.97 -2.11 -26.32
CA GLN A 273 -17.06 -2.83 -27.01
C GLN A 273 -17.65 -3.89 -26.07
N THR A 274 -18.98 -3.88 -25.93
CA THR A 274 -19.80 -4.59 -24.90
C THR A 274 -19.70 -4.00 -23.47
N LYS A 275 -20.85 -3.92 -22.80
CA LYS A 275 -21.00 -3.42 -21.42
C LYS A 275 -20.91 -4.59 -20.44
N SER A 276 -19.74 -4.91 -19.86
CA SER A 276 -19.63 -5.63 -18.55
C SER A 276 -18.17 -5.86 -18.09
N LEU A 277 -17.93 -5.84 -16.76
CA LEU A 277 -16.79 -6.43 -15.99
C LEU A 277 -15.32 -5.93 -16.23
N CYS A 278 -14.63 -5.40 -15.20
CA CYS A 278 -13.24 -5.70 -14.71
C CYS A 278 -12.70 -4.75 -13.56
N ASN A 279 -12.73 -5.10 -12.25
CA ASN A 279 -12.28 -4.32 -11.05
C ASN A 279 -12.24 -5.20 -9.75
N LEU A 280 -11.08 -5.65 -9.21
CA LEU A 280 -10.91 -6.37 -7.89
C LEU A 280 -9.43 -6.65 -7.50
N SER A 281 -9.06 -6.72 -6.20
CA SER A 281 -7.66 -6.90 -5.67
C SER A 281 -7.29 -6.12 -4.38
N CYS A 282 -6.77 -4.88 -4.53
CA CYS A 282 -6.12 -3.95 -3.58
C CYS A 282 -6.98 -3.17 -2.56
N SER A 283 -6.32 -2.75 -1.47
CA SER A 283 -6.83 -1.96 -0.33
C SER A 283 -5.70 -1.16 0.30
N HIS A 284 -4.64 -1.87 0.72
CA HIS A 284 -3.38 -1.38 1.28
C HIS A 284 -2.82 -0.17 0.50
N GLN A 285 -2.88 -0.22 -0.83
CA GLN A 285 -2.39 0.83 -1.70
C GLN A 285 -2.90 2.21 -1.27
N ARG A 286 -4.21 2.36 -1.01
CA ARG A 286 -4.84 3.65 -0.66
C ARG A 286 -4.29 4.29 0.62
N ASN A 287 -3.72 3.52 1.53
CA ASN A 287 -3.12 4.10 2.73
C ASN A 287 -1.76 4.72 2.40
N SER A 288 -0.91 4.04 1.62
CA SER A 288 0.32 4.63 1.11
C SER A 288 0.05 5.84 0.20
N GLN A 289 -1.09 5.86 -0.49
CA GLN A 289 -1.56 7.00 -1.28
C GLN A 289 -1.91 8.23 -0.42
N VAL A 290 -2.74 8.08 0.62
CA VAL A 290 -3.12 9.15 1.57
C VAL A 290 -1.89 9.67 2.34
N PHE A 291 -0.90 8.82 2.59
CA PHE A 291 0.38 9.24 3.16
C PHE A 291 1.14 10.26 2.28
N TYR A 292 1.25 10.02 0.96
CA TYR A 292 1.85 11.01 0.06
C TYR A 292 1.01 12.27 -0.09
N GLU A 293 -0.32 12.14 -0.09
CA GLU A 293 -1.23 13.30 -0.04
C GLU A 293 -0.96 14.18 1.20
N GLY A 294 -0.79 13.56 2.38
CA GLY A 294 -0.50 14.26 3.62
C GLY A 294 0.86 14.97 3.63
N LEU A 295 1.92 14.27 3.19
CA LEU A 295 3.26 14.85 3.08
C LEU A 295 3.30 16.02 2.08
N LEU A 296 2.68 15.85 0.91
CA LEU A 296 2.54 16.90 -0.08
C LEU A 296 1.74 18.09 0.48
N SER A 297 0.63 17.83 1.17
CA SER A 297 -0.19 18.88 1.79
C SER A 297 0.62 19.70 2.80
N PHE A 298 1.34 19.06 3.73
CA PHE A 298 2.21 19.77 4.67
C PHE A 298 3.34 20.53 3.98
N GLN A 299 3.86 20.02 2.85
CA GLN A 299 4.85 20.74 2.06
C GLN A 299 4.26 21.98 1.36
N LEU A 300 3.03 21.90 0.84
CA LEU A 300 2.31 23.02 0.22
C LEU A 300 1.90 24.10 1.24
N VAL A 301 1.72 23.77 2.52
CA VAL A 301 1.57 24.77 3.59
C VAL A 301 2.81 25.66 3.69
N ARG A 302 4.03 25.09 3.56
CA ARG A 302 5.28 25.87 3.61
C ARG A 302 5.42 26.85 2.45
N THR A 303 4.96 26.48 1.25
CA THR A 303 5.14 27.28 0.03
C THR A 303 4.00 28.28 -0.22
N HIS A 304 2.75 27.91 0.07
CA HIS A 304 1.57 28.73 -0.26
C HIS A 304 0.86 29.33 0.96
N GLN A 305 1.14 28.85 2.18
CA GLN A 305 0.49 29.29 3.42
C GLN A 305 -1.06 29.19 3.42
N ASP A 306 -1.61 28.33 2.55
CA ASP A 306 -3.05 28.11 2.41
C ASP A 306 -3.55 27.08 3.43
N ALA A 307 -4.52 27.50 4.27
CA ALA A 307 -5.12 26.67 5.31
C ALA A 307 -5.81 25.40 4.76
N LYS A 308 -6.22 25.38 3.48
CA LYS A 308 -6.82 24.18 2.85
C LYS A 308 -5.84 23.00 2.85
N TYR A 309 -4.54 23.27 2.68
CA TYR A 309 -3.52 22.21 2.70
C TYR A 309 -3.25 21.73 4.12
N MET A 310 -3.28 22.61 5.12
CA MET A 310 -3.16 22.19 6.52
C MET A 310 -4.32 21.26 6.91
N ALA A 311 -5.56 21.59 6.52
CA ALA A 311 -6.71 20.72 6.76
C ALA A 311 -6.53 19.33 6.13
N ARG A 312 -6.16 19.24 4.85
CA ARG A 312 -5.91 17.96 4.16
C ARG A 312 -4.78 17.14 4.79
N GLY A 313 -3.69 17.79 5.20
CA GLY A 313 -2.60 17.13 5.92
C GLY A 313 -3.06 16.54 7.26
N MET A 314 -3.92 17.25 7.99
CA MET A 314 -4.51 16.75 9.24
C MET A 314 -5.48 15.59 9.02
N GLU A 315 -6.33 15.64 8.00
CA GLU A 315 -7.21 14.52 7.62
C GLU A 315 -6.40 13.26 7.29
N ALA A 316 -5.34 13.41 6.49
CA ALA A 316 -4.43 12.32 6.12
C ALA A 316 -3.71 11.74 7.35
N LEU A 317 -3.21 12.59 8.25
CA LEU A 317 -2.57 12.16 9.50
C LEU A 317 -3.52 11.33 10.38
N GLN A 318 -4.74 11.81 10.64
CA GLN A 318 -5.76 11.09 11.43
C GLN A 318 -6.14 9.75 10.78
N PHE A 319 -6.22 9.72 9.46
CA PHE A 319 -6.50 8.49 8.71
C PHE A 319 -5.37 7.46 8.92
N ILE A 320 -4.10 7.86 8.77
CA ILE A 320 -2.95 6.96 8.93
C ILE A 320 -2.75 6.55 10.41
N GLU A 321 -3.06 7.41 11.37
CA GLU A 321 -3.04 7.09 12.82
C GLU A 321 -3.95 5.91 13.17
N LYS A 322 -5.13 5.81 12.54
CA LYS A 322 -6.03 4.65 12.73
C LYS A 322 -5.37 3.34 12.27
N TYR A 323 -4.59 3.39 11.19
CA TYR A 323 -3.94 2.21 10.64
C TYR A 323 -2.62 1.86 11.33
N SER A 324 -1.84 2.83 11.84
CA SER A 324 -0.65 2.54 12.65
C SER A 324 -0.99 1.80 13.95
N LYS A 325 -2.16 2.09 14.54
CA LYS A 325 -2.67 1.37 15.71
C LYS A 325 -3.10 -0.08 15.42
N THR A 326 -3.35 -0.44 14.16
CA THR A 326 -3.82 -1.79 13.77
C THR A 326 -2.70 -2.61 13.12
N ASN A 327 -1.90 -2.00 12.24
CA ASN A 327 -0.70 -2.58 11.63
C ASN A 327 0.49 -1.61 11.79
N PRO A 328 1.20 -1.64 12.93
CA PRO A 328 2.35 -0.78 13.16
C PRO A 328 3.49 -1.05 12.17
N PHE A 329 3.72 -2.32 11.81
CA PHE A 329 4.75 -2.74 10.85
C PHE A 329 4.68 -2.00 9.52
N THR A 330 3.48 -1.66 9.07
CA THR A 330 3.23 -1.05 7.75
C THR A 330 2.97 0.46 7.82
N PHE A 331 2.45 0.98 8.94
CA PHE A 331 1.94 2.36 9.03
C PHE A 331 2.50 3.21 10.17
N GLU A 332 3.21 2.66 11.15
CA GLU A 332 3.78 3.46 12.25
C GLU A 332 4.78 4.50 11.74
N ASN A 333 5.73 4.09 10.89
CA ASN A 333 6.70 5.01 10.31
C ASN A 333 6.05 6.13 9.48
N LYS A 334 4.99 5.80 8.73
CA LYS A 334 4.20 6.76 7.94
C LYS A 334 3.45 7.76 8.82
N TYR A 335 2.85 7.28 9.90
CA TYR A 335 2.21 8.13 10.91
C TYR A 335 3.22 9.08 11.56
N LEU A 336 4.34 8.54 12.07
CA LEU A 336 5.41 9.32 12.70
C LEU A 336 5.97 10.38 11.74
N LEU A 337 6.13 10.06 10.45
CA LEU A 337 6.67 11.00 9.48
C LEU A 337 5.70 12.15 9.14
N LEU A 338 4.40 11.86 9.06
CA LEU A 338 3.35 12.90 8.95
C LEU A 338 3.30 13.76 10.22
N GLU A 339 3.44 13.15 11.40
CA GLU A 339 3.43 13.84 12.68
C GLU A 339 4.66 14.74 12.87
N ALA A 340 5.84 14.32 12.40
CA ALA A 340 7.04 15.16 12.35
C ALA A 340 6.83 16.37 11.43
N ALA A 341 6.32 16.12 10.21
CA ALA A 341 6.03 17.17 9.24
C ALA A 341 4.97 18.17 9.73
N ARG A 342 3.96 17.72 10.48
CA ARG A 342 2.96 18.57 11.17
C ARG A 342 3.59 19.36 12.31
N THR A 343 4.39 18.70 13.16
CA THR A 343 5.02 19.32 14.33
C THR A 343 5.88 20.50 13.91
N GLU A 344 6.68 20.35 12.86
CA GLU A 344 7.52 21.41 12.27
C GLU A 344 6.71 22.63 11.77
N LEU A 345 5.47 22.43 11.30
CA LEU A 345 4.59 23.53 10.86
C LEU A 345 3.90 24.27 12.01
N THR A 346 3.65 23.57 13.12
CA THR A 346 2.82 24.07 14.24
C THR A 346 3.62 24.53 15.46
N GLY A 347 4.86 24.08 15.60
CA GLY A 347 5.67 24.28 16.77
C GLY A 347 6.55 25.53 16.71
N THR A 348 6.71 26.19 17.85
CA THR A 348 7.87 27.06 18.10
C THR A 348 9.16 26.27 18.40
N ASP A 349 9.04 24.96 18.64
CA ASP A 349 10.12 24.06 19.06
C ASP A 349 10.45 23.08 17.93
N SER A 350 11.55 23.35 17.22
CA SER A 350 12.05 22.48 16.13
C SER A 350 12.67 21.18 16.65
N ASP A 351 13.09 21.13 17.92
CA ASP A 351 13.72 19.96 18.52
C ASP A 351 12.70 18.81 18.63
N GLN A 352 11.43 19.12 18.89
CA GLN A 352 10.35 18.11 18.88
C GLN A 352 10.16 17.48 17.50
N ALA A 353 10.16 18.28 16.43
CA ALA A 353 10.01 17.75 15.07
C ALA A 353 11.15 16.80 14.73
N TRP A 354 12.39 17.17 15.09
CA TRP A 354 13.57 16.33 14.97
C TRP A 354 13.45 15.00 15.73
N ILE A 355 13.03 15.03 17.01
CA ILE A 355 12.79 13.80 17.80
C ILE A 355 11.75 12.88 17.14
N VAL A 356 10.71 13.42 16.51
CA VAL A 356 9.72 12.59 15.81
C VAL A 356 10.28 12.05 14.48
N TYR A 357 11.11 12.80 13.75
CA TYR A 357 11.84 12.27 12.59
C TYR A 357 12.76 11.10 12.96
N GLN A 358 13.51 11.20 14.06
CA GLN A 358 14.34 10.09 14.57
C GLN A 358 13.51 8.83 14.82
N LYS A 359 12.33 8.97 15.45
CA LYS A 359 11.39 7.84 15.67
C LYS A 359 10.88 7.25 14.37
N ALA A 360 10.58 8.07 13.35
CA ALA A 360 10.13 7.58 12.04
C ALA A 360 11.22 6.75 11.31
N ILE A 361 12.48 7.18 11.40
CA ILE A 361 13.64 6.44 10.87
C ILE A 361 13.83 5.14 11.65
N GLN A 362 13.81 5.19 12.98
CA GLN A 362 13.94 4.00 13.83
C GLN A 362 12.81 2.99 13.60
N SER A 363 11.55 3.43 13.47
CA SER A 363 10.41 2.56 13.13
C SER A 363 10.60 1.89 11.76
N SER A 364 11.09 2.64 10.76
CA SER A 364 11.42 2.07 9.44
C SER A 364 12.54 1.03 9.49
N ASN A 365 13.49 1.19 10.43
CA ASN A 365 14.56 0.22 10.67
C ASN A 365 14.08 -1.03 11.43
N ASN A 366 13.27 -0.85 12.48
CA ASN A 366 12.75 -1.94 13.31
C ASN A 366 11.80 -2.88 12.55
N HIS A 367 11.12 -2.37 11.52
CA HIS A 367 10.17 -3.14 10.70
C HIS A 367 10.80 -3.75 9.42
N LYS A 368 12.14 -3.85 9.36
CA LYS A 368 12.85 -4.53 8.26
C LYS A 368 12.63 -6.04 8.34
N PHE A 369 11.84 -6.56 7.41
CA PHE A 369 11.76 -7.99 7.15
C PHE A 369 12.98 -8.43 6.36
N ALA A 370 13.52 -9.61 6.68
CA ALA A 370 14.85 -10.10 6.28
C ALA A 370 15.18 -10.09 4.78
N HIS A 371 14.21 -9.84 3.89
CA HIS A 371 14.34 -9.87 2.43
C HIS A 371 13.73 -8.65 1.70
N ALA A 372 13.20 -7.66 2.40
CA ALA A 372 12.71 -6.40 1.81
C ALA A 372 12.67 -5.27 2.84
N ASP A 373 13.69 -4.43 2.79
CA ASP A 373 13.80 -3.18 3.56
C ASP A 373 12.73 -2.16 3.15
N LEU A 374 12.21 -1.38 4.11
CA LEU A 374 11.40 -0.18 3.86
C LEU A 374 12.30 1.01 3.42
N VAL A 375 13.12 0.78 2.38
CA VAL A 375 14.17 1.70 1.91
C VAL A 375 13.59 3.06 1.53
N GLN A 376 12.40 3.06 0.93
CA GLN A 376 11.73 4.25 0.44
C GLN A 376 11.36 5.20 1.60
N GLU A 377 10.66 4.71 2.62
CA GLU A 377 10.28 5.52 3.77
C GLU A 377 11.49 5.94 4.61
N GLU A 378 12.50 5.08 4.73
CA GLU A 378 13.77 5.43 5.38
C GLU A 378 14.50 6.57 4.64
N ALA A 379 14.51 6.55 3.30
CA ALA A 379 15.07 7.61 2.45
C ALA A 379 14.31 8.94 2.64
N ILE A 380 12.97 8.92 2.54
CA ILE A 380 12.14 10.11 2.68
C ILE A 380 12.26 10.70 4.09
N ALA A 381 12.22 9.85 5.13
CA ALA A 381 12.37 10.29 6.51
C ALA A 381 13.74 10.95 6.75
N SER A 382 14.80 10.38 6.17
CA SER A 382 16.16 10.94 6.24
C SER A 382 16.28 12.26 5.48
N GLU A 383 15.66 12.39 4.30
CA GLU A 383 15.64 13.63 3.52
C GLU A 383 14.93 14.77 4.28
N LEU A 384 13.75 14.47 4.85
CA LEU A 384 12.98 15.44 5.62
C LEU A 384 13.67 15.82 6.94
N ALA A 385 14.31 14.85 7.62
CA ALA A 385 15.19 15.11 8.76
C ALA A 385 16.36 16.04 8.39
N GLY A 386 17.05 15.77 7.29
CA GLY A 386 18.13 16.62 6.78
C GLY A 386 17.67 18.05 6.52
N ARG A 387 16.48 18.23 5.93
CA ARG A 387 15.85 19.55 5.73
C ARG A 387 15.48 20.24 7.04
N CYS A 388 15.03 19.51 8.06
CA CYS A 388 14.72 20.04 9.39
C CYS A 388 16.00 20.56 10.07
N LEU A 389 17.02 19.71 10.15
CA LEU A 389 18.33 20.04 10.72
C LEU A 389 18.99 21.23 10.02
N PHE A 390 18.84 21.35 8.68
CA PHE A 390 19.33 22.50 7.92
C PHE A 390 18.70 23.81 8.42
N ARG A 391 17.37 23.83 8.63
CA ARG A 391 16.65 25.00 9.15
C ARG A 391 17.04 25.35 10.59
N MET A 392 17.43 24.35 11.38
CA MET A 392 17.94 24.50 12.74
C MET A 392 19.40 24.98 12.81
N GLY A 393 20.11 25.09 11.66
CA GLY A 393 21.53 25.43 11.61
C GLY A 393 22.48 24.26 11.92
N MET A 394 21.96 23.04 12.03
CA MET A 394 22.74 21.81 12.27
C MET A 394 23.28 21.26 10.94
N ILE A 395 24.26 21.98 10.37
CA ILE A 395 24.74 21.80 8.99
C ILE A 395 25.41 20.43 8.77
N ILE A 396 26.21 19.94 9.73
CA ILE A 396 26.99 18.69 9.59
C ILE A 396 26.06 17.47 9.62
N GLU A 397 25.13 17.47 10.56
CA GLU A 397 24.10 16.46 10.72
C GLU A 397 23.17 16.47 9.51
N SER A 398 22.71 17.65 9.09
CA SER A 398 21.89 17.84 7.89
C SER A 398 22.53 17.22 6.65
N HIS A 399 23.80 17.54 6.36
CA HIS A 399 24.56 16.96 5.25
C HIS A 399 24.65 15.43 5.35
N SER A 400 24.85 14.90 6.56
CA SER A 400 24.91 13.45 6.81
C SER A 400 23.58 12.76 6.49
N PHE A 401 22.45 13.36 6.88
CA PHE A 401 21.11 12.87 6.56
C PHE A 401 20.77 12.95 5.05
N PHE A 402 21.16 14.02 4.36
CA PHE A 402 21.04 14.10 2.90
C PHE A 402 21.87 13.05 2.18
N THR A 403 23.12 12.84 2.61
CA THR A 403 24.02 11.80 2.07
C THR A 403 23.41 10.41 2.24
N PHE A 404 22.84 10.13 3.42
CA PHE A 404 22.18 8.87 3.71
C PHE A 404 20.91 8.67 2.89
N ALA A 405 20.05 9.70 2.78
CA ALA A 405 18.85 9.67 1.96
C ALA A 405 19.15 9.38 0.49
N ALA A 406 20.14 10.06 -0.10
CA ALA A 406 20.61 9.77 -1.46
C ALA A 406 21.12 8.32 -1.59
N GLY A 407 21.90 7.83 -0.62
CA GLY A 407 22.31 6.43 -0.54
C GLY A 407 21.13 5.44 -0.57
N LYS A 408 20.09 5.70 0.21
CA LYS A 408 18.88 4.87 0.27
C LYS A 408 18.07 4.91 -1.02
N TYR A 409 17.85 6.09 -1.60
CA TYR A 409 17.22 6.20 -2.92
C TYR A 409 17.99 5.41 -4.00
N ARG A 410 19.34 5.45 -4.00
CA ARG A 410 20.16 4.63 -4.90
C ARG A 410 19.97 3.13 -4.65
N SER A 411 19.95 2.65 -3.40
CA SER A 411 19.74 1.22 -3.10
C SER A 411 18.33 0.72 -3.45
N TRP A 412 17.33 1.61 -3.44
CA TRP A 412 15.97 1.31 -3.94
C TRP A 412 15.88 1.33 -5.48
N GLY A 413 16.89 1.89 -6.17
CA GLY A 413 16.91 2.05 -7.63
C GLY A 413 16.33 3.38 -8.12
N ALA A 414 15.91 4.29 -7.23
CA ALA A 414 15.33 5.59 -7.55
C ALA A 414 16.41 6.63 -7.92
N LYS A 415 17.20 6.35 -8.98
CA LYS A 415 18.39 7.12 -9.35
C LYS A 415 18.08 8.61 -9.62
N ALA A 416 16.97 8.92 -10.30
CA ALA A 416 16.57 10.29 -10.57
C ALA A 416 16.23 11.07 -9.27
N ILE A 417 15.66 10.40 -8.27
CA ILE A 417 15.41 11.00 -6.96
C ILE A 417 16.70 11.19 -6.17
N ALA A 418 17.60 10.21 -6.19
CA ALA A 418 18.92 10.36 -5.58
C ALA A 418 19.68 11.55 -6.18
N GLN A 419 19.73 11.66 -7.50
CA GLN A 419 20.37 12.77 -8.21
C GLN A 419 19.75 14.13 -7.85
N ARG A 420 18.41 14.23 -7.74
CA ARG A 420 17.74 15.44 -7.23
C ARG A 420 18.22 15.81 -5.83
N VAL A 421 18.28 14.85 -4.91
CA VAL A 421 18.73 15.07 -3.53
C VAL A 421 20.20 15.50 -3.49
N GLU A 422 21.05 14.93 -4.34
CA GLU A 422 22.46 15.29 -4.49
C GLU A 422 22.63 16.74 -5.01
N VAL A 423 21.80 17.16 -5.97
CA VAL A 423 21.76 18.55 -6.45
C VAL A 423 21.28 19.52 -5.36
N GLU A 424 20.24 19.16 -4.61
CA GLU A 424 19.77 19.96 -3.45
C GLU A 424 20.86 20.09 -2.38
N MET A 425 21.60 19.01 -2.12
CA MET A 425 22.74 18.99 -1.20
C MET A 425 23.85 19.95 -1.67
N LEU A 426 24.28 19.87 -2.93
CA LEU A 426 25.27 20.78 -3.51
C LEU A 426 24.82 22.26 -3.43
N GLN A 427 23.55 22.54 -3.69
CA GLN A 427 22.99 23.90 -3.57
C GLN A 427 22.95 24.43 -2.13
N LYS A 428 22.75 23.55 -1.14
CA LYS A 428 22.65 23.92 0.29
C LYS A 428 23.98 24.11 0.99
N PHE A 429 24.96 23.28 0.65
CA PHE A 429 26.26 23.26 1.33
C PHE A 429 27.39 23.88 0.49
N GLY A 430 27.24 23.97 -0.84
CA GLY A 430 28.29 24.38 -1.77
C GLY A 430 29.31 23.27 -2.01
N GLU A 431 30.15 23.45 -3.03
CA GLU A 431 31.22 22.48 -3.38
C GLU A 431 32.35 22.49 -2.33
N GLU A 432 32.64 23.65 -1.74
CA GLU A 432 33.79 23.86 -0.85
C GLU A 432 33.58 23.33 0.58
N ASN A 433 32.34 23.25 1.08
CA ASN A 433 32.06 22.73 2.43
C ASN A 433 31.86 21.22 2.49
N SER A 434 32.29 20.46 1.48
CA SER A 434 32.30 19.01 1.58
C SER A 434 33.23 18.59 2.74
N PRO A 435 32.74 17.92 3.80
CA PRO A 435 33.50 17.69 5.04
C PRO A 435 34.71 16.76 4.87
N MET A 436 35.01 16.33 3.65
CA MET A 436 36.20 15.58 3.26
C MET A 436 37.47 16.45 3.17
N SER A 437 37.38 17.78 3.09
CA SER A 437 38.55 18.66 3.00
C SER A 437 39.06 19.14 4.37
N GLY A 438 39.72 18.23 5.10
CA GLY A 438 40.92 18.61 5.87
C GLY A 438 40.83 18.75 7.40
N HIS A 439 39.65 18.82 8.02
CA HIS A 439 39.53 18.78 9.50
C HIS A 439 38.54 17.70 9.94
N HIS A 440 39.05 16.69 10.66
CA HIS A 440 38.23 15.71 11.38
C HIS A 440 37.55 16.37 12.59
N THR A 441 36.51 17.17 12.32
CA THR A 441 35.49 17.43 13.32
C THR A 441 34.80 16.10 13.58
N GLN A 442 34.96 15.58 14.80
CA GLN A 442 34.44 14.27 15.18
C GLN A 442 32.91 14.32 15.15
N VAL A 443 32.30 13.81 14.07
CA VAL A 443 30.84 13.71 13.95
C VAL A 443 30.34 12.91 15.15
N ASP A 444 29.43 13.50 15.92
CA ASP A 444 28.92 12.88 17.14
C ASP A 444 28.32 11.50 16.80
N SER A 445 28.77 10.45 17.50
CA SER A 445 28.43 9.08 17.09
C SER A 445 26.92 8.84 17.16
N SER A 446 26.24 9.53 18.08
CA SER A 446 24.81 9.44 18.34
C SER A 446 23.96 9.55 17.07
N CYS A 447 24.30 10.45 16.14
CA CYS A 447 23.57 10.63 14.89
C CYS A 447 23.82 9.48 13.89
N LEU A 448 25.04 8.94 13.86
CA LEU A 448 25.38 7.78 13.03
C LEU A 448 24.78 6.48 13.58
N ASP A 449 24.63 6.38 14.90
CA ASP A 449 24.05 5.21 15.58
C ASP A 449 22.55 5.07 15.25
N ILE A 450 21.81 6.18 15.13
CA ILE A 450 20.41 6.19 14.64
C ILE A 450 20.33 5.69 13.18
N LEU A 451 21.26 6.12 12.32
CA LEU A 451 21.30 5.74 10.91
C LEU A 451 21.73 4.28 10.67
N ARG A 452 22.58 3.74 11.55
CA ARG A 452 23.03 2.35 11.49
C ARG A 452 22.02 1.37 12.08
N GLY A 453 21.17 1.85 12.99
CA GLY A 453 20.41 1.01 13.91
C GLY A 453 21.35 0.45 14.99
N SER A 454 20.88 0.43 16.24
CA SER A 454 21.66 -0.16 17.33
C SER A 454 22.03 -1.61 17.00
N PRO A 455 23.31 -2.01 17.03
CA PRO A 455 23.73 -3.37 16.63
C PRO A 455 23.17 -4.51 17.51
N ASP A 456 22.64 -4.18 18.68
CA ASP A 456 22.39 -5.14 19.77
C ASP A 456 20.90 -5.41 20.02
N HIS A 457 20.35 -6.34 19.24
CA HIS A 457 19.74 -7.56 19.79
C HIS A 457 19.26 -8.44 18.63
N GLU A 458 20.06 -9.43 18.23
CA GLU A 458 19.52 -10.65 17.63
C GLU A 458 18.59 -11.31 18.66
N THR A 459 17.32 -10.92 18.63
CA THR A 459 16.31 -11.51 19.51
C THR A 459 16.19 -12.98 19.11
N ASN A 460 16.56 -13.84 20.05
CA ASN A 460 16.51 -15.29 19.93
C ASN A 460 15.05 -15.78 19.92
N THR A 461 14.32 -15.37 18.88
CA THR A 461 12.93 -15.69 18.58
C THR A 461 12.87 -17.11 17.99
N SER A 462 13.31 -18.05 18.82
CA SER A 462 12.93 -19.46 18.70
C SER A 462 11.41 -19.54 18.73
N ARG A 463 10.81 -19.48 17.54
CA ARG A 463 9.37 -19.56 17.32
C ARG A 463 8.92 -20.93 17.79
N LYS A 464 8.50 -21.02 19.06
CA LYS A 464 7.79 -22.19 19.61
C LYS A 464 6.55 -22.39 18.75
N ARG A 465 6.68 -23.21 17.71
CA ARG A 465 5.54 -23.94 17.16
C ARG A 465 5.08 -24.87 18.27
N SER A 466 4.07 -24.42 19.01
CA SER A 466 3.24 -25.29 19.83
C SER A 466 2.68 -26.36 18.90
N GLY A 467 3.14 -27.59 19.08
CA GLY A 467 2.52 -28.74 18.43
C GLY A 467 1.24 -29.09 19.16
N HIS A 468 0.11 -28.70 18.58
CA HIS A 468 -1.18 -29.38 18.69
C HIS A 468 -1.68 -29.59 17.25
#